data_AF-A0A2N6E124-F1
#
_entry.id   AF-A0A2N6E124-F1
#
_cell.length_a   1.000
_cell.length_b   1.000
_cell.length_c   1.000
_cell.angle_alpha   90.00
_cell.angle_beta   90.00
_cell.angle_gamma   90.00
#
_symmetry.space_group_name_H-M   'P 1'
#
loop_
_entity.id
_entity.type
_entity.pdbx_description
1 polymer ?
#
loop_
_entity_poly.entity_id
_entity_poly.type
_entity_poly.pdbx_seq_one_letter_code
_entity_poly.pdbx_strand_id
1 'polypeptide(L)'
;MSSRLLRFFLENPAEFRFLEQYYFSPYYSEDACEAPEEYETLQQLLLKGQTEQIIKDAPMEVLLALTFGPLSSLARESIYRNLKVDEDMIRQVVQASWDGLKR
;
A
#
# COMPACT_ATOMS: atom_id res chain seq x y z
N MET A 1 -2.44 -9.86 4.57
CA MET A 1 -1.38 -9.47 3.61
C MET A 1 -0.82 -8.09 3.95
N SER A 2 -1.66 -7.07 4.12
CA SER A 2 -1.29 -5.66 4.24
C SER A 2 -0.48 -5.26 5.49
N SER A 3 -0.65 -5.95 6.62
CA SER A 3 0.12 -5.67 7.84
C SER A 3 1.61 -5.95 7.72
N ARG A 4 2.02 -6.90 6.87
CA ARG A 4 3.43 -7.24 6.65
C ARG A 4 4.18 -6.12 5.94
N LEU A 5 3.54 -5.46 4.96
CA LEU A 5 4.13 -4.34 4.24
C LEU A 5 4.39 -3.15 5.16
N LEU A 6 3.39 -2.77 5.98
CA LEU A 6 3.56 -1.69 6.94
C LEU A 6 4.67 -2.00 7.96
N ARG A 7 4.72 -3.23 8.49
CA ARG A 7 5.80 -3.65 9.40
C ARG A 7 7.16 -3.55 8.75
N PHE A 8 7.28 -4.02 7.51
CA PHE A 8 8.52 -3.90 6.76
C PHE A 8 8.98 -2.44 6.67
N PHE A 9 8.10 -1.49 6.36
CA PHE A 9 8.46 -0.07 6.33
C PHE A 9 8.88 0.48 7.70
N LEU A 10 8.21 0.08 8.78
CA LEU A 10 8.54 0.52 10.14
C LEU A 10 9.90 -0.05 10.62
N GLU A 11 10.20 -1.30 10.24
CA GLU A 11 11.46 -1.98 10.56
C GLU A 11 12.62 -1.51 9.67
N ASN A 12 12.33 -1.04 8.45
CA ASN A 12 13.30 -0.68 7.41
C ASN A 12 13.05 0.77 6.90
N PRO A 13 13.28 1.79 7.74
CA PRO A 13 12.94 3.17 7.42
C PRO A 13 13.85 3.79 6.34
N ALA A 14 15.06 3.27 6.12
CA ALA A 14 15.95 3.78 5.07
C ALA A 14 15.42 3.40 3.67
N GLU A 15 14.94 2.16 3.56
CA GLU A 15 14.33 1.58 2.38
C GLU A 15 13.04 2.32 2.01
N PHE A 16 12.19 2.59 3.00
CA PHE A 16 10.98 3.38 2.78
C PHE A 16 11.30 4.80 2.29
N ARG A 17 12.26 5.49 2.90
CA ARG A 17 12.70 6.84 2.46
C ARG A 17 13.22 6.81 1.03
N PHE A 18 14.04 5.83 0.70
CA PHE A 18 14.57 5.66 -0.65
C PHE A 18 13.42 5.47 -1.65
N LEU A 19 12.47 4.57 -1.36
CA LEU A 19 11.31 4.33 -2.23
C LEU A 19 10.49 5.59 -2.47
N GLU A 20 10.20 6.37 -1.42
CA GLU A 20 9.47 7.63 -1.59
C GLU A 20 10.27 8.65 -2.41
N GLN A 21 11.55 8.83 -2.09
CA GLN A 21 12.40 9.76 -2.82
C GLN A 21 12.51 9.38 -4.29
N TYR A 22 12.69 8.09 -4.60
CA TYR A 22 12.75 7.59 -5.96
C TYR A 22 11.41 7.79 -6.69
N TYR A 23 10.30 7.41 -6.07
CA TYR A 23 8.95 7.54 -6.64
C TYR A 23 8.59 8.99 -7.00
N PHE A 24 8.99 9.96 -6.17
CA PHE A 24 8.76 11.39 -6.43
C PHE A 24 9.90 12.08 -7.21
N SER A 25 10.92 11.33 -7.62
CA SER A 25 12.04 11.87 -8.40
C SER A 25 11.73 11.90 -9.89
N PRO A 26 12.41 12.76 -10.68
CA PRO A 26 12.34 12.71 -12.14
C PRO A 26 12.98 11.45 -12.75
N TYR A 27 13.59 10.57 -11.95
CA TYR A 27 14.16 9.29 -12.38
C TYR A 27 13.16 8.15 -12.32
N TYR A 28 11.99 8.35 -11.72
CA TYR A 28 10.92 7.37 -11.80
C TYR A 28 10.37 7.33 -13.22
N SER A 29 10.35 6.14 -13.80
CA SER A 29 9.66 5.86 -15.05
C SER A 29 8.99 4.51 -14.94
N GLU A 30 7.72 4.42 -15.34
CA GLU A 30 6.96 3.16 -15.36
C GLU A 30 7.69 2.10 -16.20
N ASP A 31 8.37 2.50 -17.27
CA ASP A 31 9.13 1.62 -18.17
C ASP A 31 10.42 1.03 -17.55
N ALA A 32 10.93 1.61 -16.45
CA ALA A 32 12.18 1.15 -15.82
C ALA A 32 11.96 0.05 -14.76
N CYS A 33 10.70 -0.22 -14.40
CA CYS A 33 10.33 -1.25 -13.46
C CYS A 33 9.46 -2.26 -14.18
N GLU A 34 10.03 -3.40 -14.58
CA GLU A 34 9.18 -4.56 -14.83
C GLU A 34 8.37 -4.80 -13.56
N ALA A 35 7.05 -4.78 -13.69
CA ALA A 35 6.16 -5.00 -12.57
C ALA A 35 6.51 -6.37 -11.98
N PRO A 36 6.88 -6.45 -10.68
CA PRO A 36 7.17 -7.73 -10.05
C PRO A 36 5.96 -8.67 -10.18
N GLU A 37 6.20 -9.97 -10.27
CA GLU A 37 5.14 -10.99 -10.34
C GLU A 37 4.12 -10.85 -9.20
N GLU A 38 4.55 -10.34 -8.03
CA GLU A 38 3.66 -10.07 -6.91
C GLU A 38 2.66 -8.92 -7.18
N TYR A 39 3.04 -7.94 -7.99
CA TYR A 39 2.17 -6.83 -8.39
C TYR A 39 1.05 -7.33 -9.31
N GLU A 40 1.40 -8.17 -10.29
CA GLU A 40 0.40 -8.81 -11.16
C GLU A 40 -0.56 -9.69 -10.34
N THR A 41 -0.02 -10.46 -9.39
CA THR A 41 -0.83 -11.31 -8.50
C THR A 41 -1.85 -10.49 -7.69
N LEU A 42 -1.44 -9.33 -7.15
CA LEU A 42 -2.36 -8.45 -6.42
C LEU A 42 -3.43 -7.88 -7.35
N GLN A 43 -3.08 -7.40 -8.54
CA GLN A 43 -4.06 -6.86 -9.49
C GLN A 43 -5.09 -7.93 -9.88
N GLN A 44 -4.65 -9.16 -10.17
CA GLN A 44 -5.54 -10.28 -10.47
C GLN A 44 -6.49 -10.59 -9.30
N LEU A 45 -6.00 -10.52 -8.06
CA LEU A 45 -6.84 -10.70 -6.88
C LEU A 45 -7.91 -9.60 -6.78
N LEU A 46 -7.54 -8.35 -7.03
CA LEU A 46 -8.48 -7.22 -7.02
C LEU A 46 -9.54 -7.36 -8.13
N LEU A 47 -9.13 -7.71 -9.36
CA LEU A 47 -10.04 -7.98 -10.49
C LEU A 47 -11.01 -9.12 -10.21
N LYS A 48 -10.52 -10.20 -9.61
CA LYS A 48 -11.36 -11.31 -9.18
C LYS A 48 -12.38 -10.84 -8.14
N GLY A 49 -11.94 -10.08 -7.14
CA GLY A 49 -12.82 -9.52 -6.11
C GLY A 49 -13.90 -8.58 -6.68
N GLN A 50 -13.60 -7.83 -7.74
CA GLN A 50 -14.60 -7.03 -8.45
C GLN A 50 -15.64 -7.91 -9.17
N THR A 51 -15.16 -8.95 -9.87
CA THR A 51 -16.01 -9.91 -10.58
C THR A 51 -16.97 -10.62 -9.62
N GLU A 52 -16.50 -10.97 -8.43
CA GLU A 52 -17.28 -11.60 -7.35
C GLU A 52 -18.10 -10.59 -6.51
N GLN A 53 -18.08 -9.30 -6.86
CA GLN A 53 -18.78 -8.21 -6.16
C GLN A 53 -18.39 -8.04 -4.68
N ILE A 54 -17.21 -8.53 -4.28
CA ILE A 54 -16.63 -8.36 -2.94
C ILE A 54 -15.93 -7.00 -2.84
N ILE A 55 -15.27 -6.58 -3.92
CA ILE A 55 -14.56 -5.30 -4.02
C ILE A 55 -15.41 -4.31 -4.82
N LYS A 56 -15.27 -3.02 -4.48
CA LYS A 56 -15.92 -1.91 -5.19
C LYS A 56 -15.61 -1.93 -6.69
N ASP A 57 -16.62 -1.58 -7.48
CA ASP A 57 -16.48 -1.33 -8.92
C ASP A 57 -15.87 0.07 -9.12
N ALA A 58 -14.55 0.12 -9.24
CA ALA A 58 -13.74 1.33 -9.36
C ALA A 58 -12.48 1.06 -10.20
N PRO A 59 -11.85 2.08 -10.79
CA PRO A 59 -10.59 1.91 -11.51
C PRO A 59 -9.51 1.25 -10.64
N MET A 60 -8.64 0.44 -11.26
CA MET A 60 -7.61 -0.33 -10.55
C MET A 60 -6.68 0.59 -9.73
N GLU A 61 -6.35 1.76 -10.26
CA GLU A 61 -5.54 2.79 -9.62
C GLU A 61 -6.16 3.27 -8.31
N VAL A 62 -7.50 3.40 -8.28
CA VAL A 62 -8.25 3.76 -7.07
C VAL A 62 -8.17 2.64 -6.04
N LEU A 63 -8.33 1.39 -6.46
CA LEU A 63 -8.23 0.23 -5.56
C LEU A 63 -6.82 0.09 -4.97
N LEU A 64 -5.78 0.26 -5.79
CA LEU A 64 -4.39 0.24 -5.33
C LEU A 64 -4.12 1.39 -4.36
N ALA A 65 -4.63 2.59 -4.63
CA ALA A 65 -4.51 3.73 -3.72
C ALA A 65 -5.19 3.47 -2.37
N LEU A 66 -6.36 2.83 -2.34
CA LEU A 66 -7.05 2.44 -1.11
C LEU A 66 -6.30 1.33 -0.35
N THR A 67 -5.63 0.44 -1.08
CA THR A 67 -4.83 -0.66 -0.52
C THR A 67 -3.59 -0.13 0.19
N PHE A 68 -2.82 0.75 -0.48
CA PHE A 68 -1.49 1.16 -0.01
C PHE A 68 -1.44 2.54 0.64
N GLY A 69 -2.30 3.47 0.21
CA GLY A 69 -2.28 4.86 0.66
C GLY A 69 -2.33 5.04 2.18
N PRO A 70 -3.27 4.39 2.90
CA PRO A 70 -3.32 4.46 4.36
C PRO A 70 -2.07 3.90 5.04
N LEU A 71 -1.52 2.79 4.54
CA LEU A 71 -0.32 2.15 5.08
C LEU A 71 0.91 3.04 4.91
N SER A 72 1.14 3.55 3.69
CA SER A 72 2.25 4.45 3.40
C SER A 72 2.14 5.74 4.22
N SER A 73 0.92 6.27 4.38
CA SER A 73 0.71 7.48 5.18
C SER A 73 1.04 7.25 6.66
N LEU A 74 0.63 6.12 7.25
CA LEU A 74 0.97 5.81 8.65
C LEU A 74 2.48 5.55 8.83
N ALA A 75 3.12 4.89 7.86
CA ALA A 75 4.58 4.73 7.85
C ALA A 75 5.30 6.08 7.83
N ARG A 76 4.86 7.03 6.98
CA ARG A 76 5.41 8.40 6.96
C ARG A 76 5.31 9.10 8.31
N GLU A 77 4.14 9.03 8.94
CA GLU A 77 3.93 9.67 10.25
C GLU A 77 4.88 9.06 11.30
N SER A 78 5.11 7.75 11.25
CA SER A 78 6.10 7.12 12.13
C SER A 78 7.53 7.56 11.84
N ILE A 79 7.95 7.51 10.57
CA ILE A 79 9.35 7.68 10.16
C ILE A 79 9.79 9.15 10.19
N TYR A 80 8.92 10.08 9.82
CA TYR A 80 9.26 11.51 9.70
C TYR A 80 8.79 12.35 10.88
N ARG A 81 7.74 11.93 11.59
CA ARG A 81 7.18 12.68 12.73
C ARG A 81 7.33 11.97 14.07
N ASN A 82 8.04 10.84 14.12
CA ASN A 82 8.28 10.05 15.33
C ASN A 82 6.99 9.57 16.02
N LEU A 83 5.92 9.36 15.26
CA LEU A 83 4.71 8.72 15.77
C LEU A 83 5.04 7.27 16.16
N LYS A 84 4.84 6.92 17.44
CA LYS A 84 4.94 5.52 17.88
C LYS A 84 3.72 4.76 17.36
N VAL A 85 3.94 3.93 16.35
CA VAL A 85 2.89 3.07 15.79
C VAL A 85 2.84 1.77 16.60
N ASP A 86 1.69 1.49 17.19
CA ASP A 86 1.45 0.25 17.94
C ASP A 86 0.64 -0.78 17.12
N GLU A 87 0.45 -1.95 17.71
CA GLU A 87 -0.30 -3.05 17.11
C GLU A 87 -1.76 -2.74 16.82
N ASP A 88 -2.40 -1.88 17.63
CA ASP A 88 -3.79 -1.53 17.42
C ASP A 88 -3.94 -0.60 16.22
N MET A 89 -3.05 0.39 16.11
CA MET A 89 -2.97 1.27 14.94
C MET A 89 -2.71 0.49 13.65
N ILE A 90 -1.82 -0.50 13.67
CA ILE A 90 -1.57 -1.41 12.53
C ILE A 90 -2.85 -2.17 12.15
N ARG A 91 -3.57 -2.73 13.12
CA ARG A 91 -4.83 -3.44 12.83
C ARG A 91 -5.88 -2.50 12.25
N GLN A 92 -6.06 -1.33 12.85
CA GLN A 92 -7.08 -0.36 12.44
C GLN A 92 -6.82 0.16 11.03
N VAL A 93 -5.57 0.50 10.68
CA VAL A 93 -5.26 1.00 9.32
C VAL A 93 -5.45 -0.10 8.26
N VAL A 94 -5.10 -1.35 8.57
CA VAL A 94 -5.34 -2.48 7.66
C VAL A 94 -6.84 -2.74 7.48
N GLN A 95 -7.61 -2.68 8.57
CA GLN A 95 -9.06 -2.80 8.51
C GLN A 95 -9.68 -1.65 7.69
N ALA A 96 -9.23 -0.42 7.91
CA ALA A 96 -9.71 0.74 7.15
C ALA A 96 -9.39 0.65 5.66
N SER A 97 -8.19 0.18 5.29
CA SER A 97 -7.86 -0.14 3.89
C SER A 97 -8.79 -1.18 3.30
N TRP A 98 -9.11 -2.24 4.05
CA TRP A 98 -10.06 -3.27 3.60
C TRP A 98 -11.49 -2.74 3.46
N ASP A 99 -11.99 -1.99 4.43
CA ASP A 99 -13.32 -1.37 4.37
C ASP A 99 -13.42 -0.35 3.22
N GLY A 100 -12.30 0.32 2.92
CA GLY A 100 -12.13 1.17 1.75
C GLY A 100 -12.28 0.41 0.43
N LEU A 101 -11.83 -0.85 0.36
CA LEU A 101 -11.96 -1.71 -0.83
C LEU A 101 -13.30 -2.43 -0.93
N LYS A 102 -13.83 -2.91 0.20
CA LYS A 102 -14.98 -3.81 0.27
C LYS A 102 -16.26 -3.10 -0.20
N ARG A 103 -17.11 -3.80 -0.96
CA ARG A 103 -18.44 -3.31 -1.34
C ARG A 103 -19.41 -3.24 -0.16
#